data_AF-A0AAU6Y6G8-F1
#
_entry.id   AF-A0AAU6Y6G8-F1
#
_cell.length_a   1.000
_cell.length_b   1.000
_cell.length_c   1.000
_cell.angle_alpha   90.00
_cell.angle_beta   90.00
_cell.angle_gamma   90.00
#
_symmetry.space_group_name_H-M   'P 1'
#
loop_
_entity.id
_entity.type
_entity.pdbx_description
1 polymer ?
#
loop_
_entity_poly.entity_id
_entity_poly.type
_entity_poly.pdbx_seq_one_letter_code
_entity_poly.pdbx_strand_id
1 'polypeptide(L)'
;MKTITLNLYRFNELDKTAQEKALTTYRHVNIELDWWETEYEDFTTLCTYLGMAVDPSSIRFSGFDSPGDGSAFSAGVNLPKLCKAIPEQAWKAYAPLQTFPFCLPDADRRLMALITEGILTINPQIIGGHSSYGVFTDLIVQMPGDKGREHGNIRAELLKLEDWLQQVAETLNRYLYGTLEKQYEYLTSDTAVGESIGSDEYLFTADGHPAGHLLALSQDQSHLK
;
A
#
# COMPACT_ATOMS: atom_id res chain seq x y z
N MET A 1 -23.45 -21.57 46.98
CA MET A 1 -23.33 -20.82 45.71
C MET A 1 -23.01 -19.38 46.05
N LYS A 2 -21.96 -18.80 45.44
CA LYS A 2 -21.63 -17.37 45.62
C LYS A 2 -22.10 -16.63 44.37
N THR A 3 -22.79 -15.52 44.54
CA THR A 3 -23.27 -14.66 43.45
C THR A 3 -22.44 -13.38 43.45
N ILE A 4 -21.96 -12.97 42.28
CA ILE A 4 -21.25 -11.71 42.07
C ILE A 4 -22.12 -10.88 41.11
N THR A 5 -22.31 -9.59 41.44
CA THR A 5 -23.01 -8.63 40.59
C THR A 5 -21.99 -7.62 40.09
N LEU A 6 -21.93 -7.41 38.79
CA LEU A 6 -20.98 -6.50 38.14
C LEU A 6 -21.76 -5.51 37.27
N ASN A 7 -21.43 -4.23 37.39
CA ASN A 7 -21.92 -3.20 36.47
C ASN A 7 -20.98 -3.12 35.28
N LEU A 8 -21.55 -3.06 34.08
CA LEU A 8 -20.84 -2.88 32.84
C LEU A 8 -21.09 -1.46 32.31
N TYR A 9 -20.07 -0.91 31.67
CA TYR A 9 -20.02 0.48 31.23
C TYR A 9 -19.65 0.52 29.75
N ARG A 10 -20.12 1.56 29.07
CA ARG A 10 -19.68 1.92 27.72
C ARG A 10 -18.34 2.64 27.80
N PHE A 11 -17.60 2.68 26.69
CA PHE A 11 -16.29 3.34 26.65
C PHE A 11 -16.31 4.80 27.14
N ASN A 12 -17.35 5.56 26.77
CA ASN A 12 -17.51 6.96 27.16
C ASN A 12 -17.92 7.18 28.64
N GLU A 13 -18.34 6.12 29.33
CA GLU A 13 -18.71 6.15 30.76
C GLU A 13 -17.52 5.83 31.67
N LEU A 14 -16.42 5.32 31.11
CA LEU A 14 -15.20 4.99 31.83
C LEU A 14 -14.43 6.25 32.26
N ASP A 15 -13.66 6.12 33.35
CA ASP A 15 -12.65 7.12 33.68
C ASP A 15 -11.47 7.07 32.69
N LYS A 16 -10.62 8.10 32.70
CA LYS A 16 -9.49 8.20 31.76
C LYS A 16 -8.53 7.02 31.83
N THR A 17 -8.23 6.52 33.02
CA THR A 17 -7.31 5.39 33.22
C THR A 17 -7.89 4.11 32.63
N ALA A 18 -9.17 3.87 32.85
CA ALA A 18 -9.91 2.75 32.29
C ALA A 18 -10.04 2.87 30.76
N GLN A 19 -10.23 4.08 30.23
CA GLN A 19 -10.21 4.34 28.77
C GLN A 19 -8.86 4.02 28.14
N GLU A 20 -7.75 4.49 28.72
CA GLU A 20 -6.40 4.19 28.22
C GLU A 20 -6.12 2.67 28.16
N LYS A 21 -6.58 1.95 29.18
CA LYS A 21 -6.46 0.49 29.24
C LYS A 21 -7.33 -0.21 28.19
N ALA A 22 -8.56 0.25 27.99
CA ALA A 22 -9.45 -0.25 26.94
C ALA A 22 -8.84 -0.01 25.54
N LEU A 23 -8.35 1.21 25.27
CA LEU A 23 -7.66 1.57 24.02
C LEU A 23 -6.42 0.70 23.78
N THR A 24 -5.63 0.46 24.81
CA THR A 24 -4.45 -0.42 24.72
C THR A 24 -4.85 -1.86 24.40
N THR A 25 -5.91 -2.36 25.02
CA THR A 25 -6.41 -3.72 24.82
C THR A 25 -6.93 -3.93 23.39
N TYR A 26 -7.56 -2.91 22.82
CA TYR A 26 -8.14 -2.94 21.47
C TYR A 26 -7.31 -2.21 20.42
N ARG A 27 -6.01 -1.98 20.67
CA ARG A 27 -5.12 -1.19 19.81
C ARG A 27 -5.17 -1.59 18.33
N HIS A 28 -5.36 -2.89 18.08
CA HIS A 28 -5.30 -3.49 16.75
C HIS A 28 -6.67 -3.87 16.19
N VAL A 29 -7.78 -3.50 16.83
CA VAL A 29 -9.14 -3.91 16.43
C VAL A 29 -9.47 -3.53 14.98
N ASN A 30 -8.94 -2.38 14.52
CA ASN A 30 -9.20 -1.86 13.18
C ASN A 30 -8.30 -2.46 12.08
N ILE A 31 -7.32 -3.29 12.46
CA ILE A 31 -6.34 -3.89 11.54
C ILE A 31 -6.41 -5.43 11.51
N GLU A 32 -7.46 -6.01 12.09
CA GLU A 32 -7.65 -7.48 12.14
C GLU A 32 -8.03 -8.08 10.78
N LEU A 33 -8.57 -7.27 9.88
CA LEU A 33 -8.95 -7.64 8.52
C LEU A 33 -7.98 -7.00 7.51
N ASP A 34 -8.33 -7.09 6.22
CA ASP A 34 -7.54 -6.55 5.09
C ASP A 34 -7.62 -5.02 5.01
N TRP A 35 -7.17 -4.34 6.06
CA TRP A 35 -7.25 -2.87 6.21
C TRP A 35 -6.51 -2.09 5.11
N TRP A 36 -5.60 -2.76 4.40
CA TRP A 36 -4.81 -2.22 3.28
C TRP A 36 -5.53 -2.28 1.93
N GLU A 37 -6.69 -2.93 1.81
CA GLU A 37 -7.39 -3.15 0.53
C GLU A 37 -7.64 -1.83 -0.21
N THR A 38 -8.19 -0.83 0.49
CA THR A 38 -8.44 0.50 -0.10
C THR A 38 -7.16 1.18 -0.57
N GLU A 39 -6.06 1.05 0.17
CA GLU A 39 -4.77 1.63 -0.22
C GLU A 39 -4.19 0.96 -1.48
N TYR A 40 -4.42 -0.35 -1.63
CA TYR A 40 -4.01 -1.09 -2.82
C TYR A 40 -4.82 -0.69 -4.04
N GLU A 41 -6.13 -0.51 -3.89
CA GLU A 41 -7.02 -0.04 -4.95
C GLU A 41 -6.66 1.38 -5.41
N ASP A 42 -6.42 2.28 -4.46
CA ASP A 42 -6.01 3.66 -4.71
C ASP A 42 -4.68 3.72 -5.46
N PHE A 43 -3.69 2.97 -4.98
CA PHE A 43 -2.38 2.88 -5.61
C PHE A 43 -2.46 2.31 -7.04
N THR A 44 -3.24 1.25 -7.24
CA THR A 44 -3.41 0.61 -8.55
C THR A 44 -4.11 1.54 -9.54
N THR A 45 -5.13 2.26 -9.07
CA THR A 45 -5.84 3.25 -9.87
C THR A 45 -4.91 4.40 -10.26
N LEU A 46 -4.16 4.96 -9.32
CA LEU A 46 -3.17 6.00 -9.56
C LEU A 46 -2.12 5.56 -10.60
N CYS A 47 -1.58 4.35 -10.47
CA CYS A 47 -0.62 3.79 -11.42
C CYS A 47 -1.21 3.62 -12.83
N THR A 48 -2.52 3.35 -12.95
CA THR A 48 -3.22 3.26 -14.25
C THR A 48 -3.21 4.59 -15.00
N TYR A 49 -3.33 5.73 -14.31
CA TYR A 49 -3.20 7.07 -14.91
C TYR A 49 -1.79 7.34 -15.42
N LEU A 50 -0.78 6.79 -14.74
CA LEU A 50 0.62 6.84 -15.16
C LEU A 50 0.95 5.84 -16.29
N GLY A 51 0.01 4.97 -16.68
CA GLY A 51 0.25 3.99 -17.73
C GLY A 51 0.93 2.71 -17.27
N MET A 52 0.79 2.37 -15.99
CA MET A 52 1.23 1.09 -15.44
C MET A 52 0.02 0.21 -15.12
N ALA A 53 0.16 -1.09 -15.38
CA ALA A 53 -0.80 -2.11 -14.98
C ALA A 53 -0.20 -2.89 -13.81
N VAL A 54 -0.53 -2.47 -12.59
CA VAL A 54 -0.10 -3.14 -11.35
C VAL A 54 -0.88 -4.44 -11.20
N ASP A 55 -0.20 -5.50 -10.75
CA ASP A 55 -0.84 -6.73 -10.29
C ASP A 55 -1.10 -6.62 -8.78
N PRO A 56 -2.36 -6.47 -8.31
CA PRO A 56 -2.66 -6.33 -6.89
C PRO A 56 -2.18 -7.52 -6.05
N SER A 57 -2.16 -8.72 -6.62
CA SER A 57 -1.70 -9.93 -5.92
C SER A 57 -0.18 -9.96 -5.71
N SER A 58 0.54 -9.12 -6.45
CA SER A 58 2.00 -8.98 -6.32
C SER A 58 2.41 -8.00 -5.23
N ILE A 59 1.48 -7.18 -4.73
CA ILE A 59 1.75 -6.17 -3.71
C ILE A 59 2.04 -6.88 -2.38
N ARG A 60 3.17 -6.53 -1.77
CA ARG A 60 3.60 -7.02 -0.46
C ARG A 60 4.17 -5.88 0.35
N PHE A 61 4.02 -5.96 1.67
CA PHE A 61 4.67 -5.04 2.61
C PHE A 61 4.91 -5.74 3.94
N SER A 62 5.78 -5.17 4.78
CA SER A 62 5.86 -5.55 6.18
C SER A 62 6.22 -4.39 7.06
N GLY A 63 5.71 -4.47 8.30
CA GLY A 63 6.09 -3.62 9.42
C GLY A 63 5.91 -2.13 9.13
N PHE A 64 6.30 -1.32 10.12
CA PHE A 64 6.41 0.14 10.08
C PHE A 64 7.41 0.68 11.11
N ASP A 65 8.21 -0.20 11.73
CA ASP A 65 8.98 0.13 12.94
C ASP A 65 10.31 -0.64 13.03
N SER A 66 10.71 -1.32 11.95
CA SER A 66 11.91 -2.16 11.90
C SER A 66 12.77 -1.90 10.65
N PRO A 67 14.11 -1.99 10.79
CA PRO A 67 15.02 -1.99 9.64
C PRO A 67 14.72 -3.19 8.73
N GLY A 68 14.42 -2.92 7.46
CA GLY A 68 14.03 -3.93 6.48
C GLY A 68 12.54 -3.91 6.15
N ASP A 69 11.74 -3.11 6.85
CA ASP A 69 10.38 -2.82 6.46
C ASP A 69 10.32 -2.06 5.14
N GLY A 70 9.22 -2.25 4.42
CA GLY A 70 9.03 -1.64 3.11
C GLY A 70 7.86 -2.28 2.38
N SER A 71 7.72 -1.92 1.11
CA SER A 71 6.77 -2.52 0.18
C SER A 71 7.45 -3.02 -1.08
N ALA A 72 6.74 -3.83 -1.84
CA ALA A 72 7.11 -4.25 -3.18
C ALA A 72 5.84 -4.43 -4.01
N PHE A 73 5.90 -4.15 -5.30
CA PHE A 73 4.82 -4.40 -6.25
C PHE A 73 5.40 -4.76 -7.61
N SER A 74 4.61 -5.43 -8.44
CA SER A 74 4.95 -5.71 -9.83
C SER A 74 3.95 -5.06 -10.77
N ALA A 75 4.43 -4.58 -11.91
CA ALA A 75 3.60 -3.90 -12.89
C ALA A 75 4.14 -4.02 -14.31
N GLY A 76 3.24 -4.16 -15.28
CA GLY A 76 3.57 -3.91 -16.69
C GLY A 76 3.60 -2.41 -16.98
N VAL A 77 4.57 -1.93 -17.76
CA VAL A 77 4.72 -0.50 -18.04
C VAL A 77 4.40 -0.21 -19.50
N ASN A 78 3.46 0.70 -19.76
CA ASN A 78 3.28 1.30 -21.06
C ASN A 78 4.14 2.57 -21.15
N LEU A 79 5.36 2.42 -21.67
CA LEU A 79 6.34 3.50 -21.69
C LEU A 79 5.85 4.77 -22.43
N PRO A 80 5.28 4.70 -23.65
CA PRO A 80 4.76 5.88 -24.31
C PRO A 80 3.69 6.62 -23.49
N LYS A 81 2.78 5.87 -22.83
CA LYS A 81 1.76 6.46 -21.96
C LYS A 81 2.39 7.10 -20.72
N LEU A 82 3.39 6.47 -20.11
CA LEU A 82 4.11 7.01 -18.96
C LEU A 82 4.83 8.32 -19.29
N CYS A 83 5.58 8.36 -20.39
CA CYS A 83 6.28 9.57 -20.84
C CYS A 83 5.32 10.73 -21.16
N LYS A 84 4.08 10.43 -21.56
CA LYS A 84 3.03 11.43 -21.76
C LYS A 84 2.38 11.86 -20.43
N ALA A 85 2.12 10.92 -19.53
CA ALA A 85 1.43 11.15 -18.26
C ALA A 85 2.23 12.02 -17.28
N ILE A 86 3.58 11.92 -17.29
CA ILE A 86 4.46 12.70 -16.40
C ILE A 86 4.33 14.22 -16.60
N PRO A 87 4.55 14.78 -17.80
CA PRO A 87 4.42 16.23 -18.00
C PRO A 87 2.98 16.72 -17.86
N GLU A 88 1.99 15.89 -18.22
CA GLU A 88 0.56 16.21 -18.07
C GLU A 88 0.07 16.09 -16.61
N GLN A 89 0.87 15.49 -15.74
CA GLN A 89 0.49 15.13 -14.37
C GLN A 89 -0.84 14.36 -14.32
N ALA A 90 -1.01 13.37 -15.21
CA ALA A 90 -2.29 12.72 -15.47
C ALA A 90 -2.93 12.09 -14.21
N TRP A 91 -2.11 11.67 -13.23
CA TRP A 91 -2.60 11.14 -11.95
C TRP A 91 -3.41 12.15 -11.14
N LYS A 92 -3.26 13.46 -11.39
CA LYS A 92 -4.03 14.49 -10.69
C LYS A 92 -5.53 14.47 -11.01
N ALA A 93 -5.93 13.79 -12.07
CA ALA A 93 -7.35 13.51 -12.32
C ALA A 93 -7.95 12.63 -11.20
N TYR A 94 -7.13 11.77 -10.60
CA TYR A 94 -7.50 10.92 -9.46
C TYR A 94 -7.09 11.52 -8.12
N ALA A 95 -5.81 11.89 -8.00
CA ALA A 95 -5.20 12.38 -6.78
C ALA A 95 -4.68 13.82 -6.99
N PRO A 96 -5.55 14.84 -6.95
CA PRO A 96 -5.20 16.22 -7.33
C PRO A 96 -4.15 16.86 -6.41
N LEU A 97 -4.12 16.44 -5.14
CA LEU A 97 -3.16 16.91 -4.14
C LEU A 97 -1.82 16.17 -4.19
N GLN A 98 -1.74 15.05 -4.91
CA GLN A 98 -0.54 14.22 -4.95
C GLN A 98 0.51 14.83 -5.88
N THR A 99 1.74 14.91 -5.37
CA THR A 99 2.91 15.36 -6.11
C THR A 99 3.94 14.24 -6.22
N PHE A 100 4.58 14.14 -7.37
CA PHE A 100 5.70 13.23 -7.59
C PHE A 100 6.86 14.00 -8.20
N PRO A 101 8.11 13.75 -7.75
CA PRO A 101 9.31 14.39 -8.28
C PRO A 101 9.80 13.69 -9.56
N PHE A 102 8.89 13.32 -10.47
CA PHE A 102 9.27 12.65 -11.71
C PHE A 102 9.96 13.63 -12.67
N CYS A 103 11.04 13.15 -13.29
CA CYS A 103 11.68 13.78 -14.43
C CYS A 103 11.38 12.95 -15.69
N LEU A 104 11.55 13.54 -16.88
CA LEU A 104 11.55 12.76 -18.12
C LEU A 104 12.89 12.00 -18.27
N PRO A 105 12.93 10.88 -19.02
CA PRO A 105 14.16 10.15 -19.23
C PRO A 105 15.17 10.98 -20.03
N ASP A 106 16.44 10.92 -19.66
CA ASP A 106 17.56 11.47 -20.44
C ASP A 106 17.96 10.53 -21.59
N ALA A 107 16.96 10.05 -22.32
CA ALA A 107 17.14 9.14 -23.44
C ALA A 107 17.00 9.90 -24.78
N ASP A 108 17.78 9.50 -25.78
CA ASP A 108 17.74 10.11 -27.12
C ASP A 108 16.32 10.07 -27.71
N ARG A 109 15.87 11.20 -28.26
CA ARG A 109 14.58 11.32 -28.96
C ARG A 109 14.41 10.29 -30.07
N ARG A 110 15.52 9.89 -30.71
CA ARG A 110 15.52 8.86 -31.74
C ARG A 110 15.16 7.49 -31.17
N LEU A 111 15.63 7.14 -29.98
CA LEU A 111 15.25 5.90 -29.30
C LEU A 111 13.74 5.90 -29.00
N MET A 112 13.24 7.01 -28.47
CA MET A 112 11.81 7.16 -28.17
C MET A 112 10.94 7.08 -29.43
N ALA A 113 11.40 7.64 -30.56
CA ALA A 113 10.71 7.50 -31.85
C ALA A 113 10.68 6.04 -32.32
N LEU A 114 11.80 5.31 -32.24
CA LEU A 114 11.87 3.89 -32.62
C LEU A 114 10.92 3.02 -31.79
N ILE A 115 10.80 3.30 -30.49
CA ILE A 115 9.87 2.60 -29.60
C ILE A 115 8.42 2.94 -29.97
N THR A 116 8.12 4.22 -30.18
CA THR A 116 6.76 4.69 -30.46
C THR A 116 6.25 4.23 -31.83
N GLU A 117 7.14 4.16 -32.83
CA GLU A 117 6.83 3.66 -34.18
C GLU A 117 6.77 2.13 -34.26
N GLY A 118 7.06 1.41 -33.16
CA GLY A 118 7.06 -0.05 -33.11
C GLY A 118 8.20 -0.71 -33.88
N ILE A 119 9.24 0.06 -34.23
CA ILE A 119 10.46 -0.46 -34.86
C ILE A 119 11.31 -1.20 -33.83
N LEU A 120 11.34 -0.68 -32.60
CA LEU A 120 11.98 -1.30 -31.44
C LEU A 120 10.91 -1.75 -30.45
N THR A 121 10.66 -3.06 -30.39
CA THR A 121 9.72 -3.61 -29.41
C THR A 121 10.42 -3.76 -28.06
N ILE A 122 9.88 -3.10 -27.05
CA ILE A 122 10.29 -3.24 -25.66
C ILE A 122 9.11 -3.68 -24.81
N ASN A 123 9.38 -4.46 -23.76
CA ASN A 123 8.39 -4.83 -22.76
C ASN A 123 8.92 -4.48 -21.37
N PRO A 124 8.82 -3.21 -20.94
CA PRO A 124 9.28 -2.81 -19.62
C PRO A 124 8.35 -3.33 -18.53
N GLN A 125 8.93 -3.89 -17.49
CA GLN A 125 8.24 -4.40 -16.31
C GLN A 125 8.90 -3.89 -15.03
N ILE A 126 8.07 -3.68 -14.02
CA ILE A 126 8.49 -3.51 -12.63
C ILE A 126 8.25 -4.85 -11.94
N ILE A 127 9.25 -5.33 -11.22
CA ILE A 127 9.27 -6.61 -10.52
C ILE A 127 9.48 -6.34 -9.04
N GLY A 128 8.53 -6.79 -8.22
CA GLY A 128 8.65 -6.73 -6.77
C GLY A 128 9.63 -7.79 -6.26
N GLY A 129 10.62 -7.37 -5.47
CA GLY A 129 11.63 -8.26 -4.90
C GLY A 129 11.01 -9.43 -4.14
N HIS A 130 11.46 -10.65 -4.44
CA HIS A 130 10.95 -11.86 -3.77
C HIS A 130 11.42 -11.98 -2.32
N SER A 131 12.62 -11.48 -2.01
CA SER A 131 13.28 -11.59 -0.71
C SER A 131 13.63 -10.24 -0.08
N SER A 132 13.32 -9.13 -0.76
CA SER A 132 13.53 -7.76 -0.30
C SER A 132 12.29 -6.93 -0.59
N TYR A 133 11.92 -6.06 0.35
CA TYR A 133 10.86 -5.06 0.17
C TYR A 133 11.37 -3.91 -0.69
N GLY A 134 11.51 -4.19 -1.98
CA GLY A 134 11.97 -3.26 -3.00
C GLY A 134 11.43 -3.62 -4.38
N VAL A 135 11.72 -2.76 -5.34
CA VAL A 135 11.28 -2.90 -6.74
C VAL A 135 12.48 -2.82 -7.66
N PHE A 136 12.42 -3.58 -8.74
CA PHE A 136 13.43 -3.63 -9.79
C PHE A 136 12.76 -3.49 -11.15
N THR A 137 13.45 -2.92 -12.12
CA THR A 137 12.96 -2.86 -13.50
C THR A 137 13.62 -3.91 -14.38
N ASP A 138 12.85 -4.48 -15.30
CA ASP A 138 13.34 -5.34 -16.37
C ASP A 138 12.89 -4.75 -17.71
N LEU A 139 13.84 -4.58 -18.64
CA LEU A 139 13.59 -4.05 -19.97
C LEU A 139 13.96 -5.11 -21.02
N ILE A 140 12.99 -5.96 -21.36
CA ILE A 140 13.16 -6.95 -22.43
C ILE A 140 13.06 -6.24 -23.78
N VAL A 141 14.13 -6.30 -24.58
CA VAL A 141 14.21 -5.67 -25.90
C VAL A 141 14.22 -6.73 -26.99
N GLN A 142 13.30 -6.62 -27.94
CA GLN A 142 13.26 -7.44 -29.15
C GLN A 142 13.67 -6.58 -30.35
N MET A 143 14.83 -6.89 -30.91
CA MET A 143 15.35 -6.23 -32.12
C MET A 143 14.92 -7.04 -33.36
N PRO A 144 14.19 -6.44 -34.32
CA PRO A 144 13.86 -7.12 -35.57
C PRO A 144 15.12 -7.29 -36.43
N GLY A 145 15.64 -8.52 -36.48
CA GLY A 145 16.65 -8.92 -37.46
C GLY A 145 18.07 -8.45 -37.15
N ASP A 146 18.68 -8.92 -36.06
CA ASP A 146 20.10 -8.67 -35.83
C ASP A 146 20.98 -9.81 -36.38
N LYS A 147 21.57 -9.58 -37.56
CA LYS A 147 22.69 -10.36 -38.10
C LYS A 147 24.02 -9.92 -37.43
N GLY A 148 24.09 -9.97 -36.10
CA GLY A 148 25.32 -9.76 -35.33
C GLY A 148 25.95 -8.37 -35.43
N ARG A 149 25.18 -7.29 -35.59
CA ARG A 149 25.68 -5.91 -35.51
C ARG A 149 25.50 -5.37 -34.10
N GLU A 150 26.61 -5.11 -33.42
CA GLU A 150 26.57 -4.43 -32.13
C GLU A 150 26.10 -2.98 -32.28
N HIS A 151 24.91 -2.68 -31.74
CA HIS A 151 24.35 -1.34 -31.66
C HIS A 151 24.69 -0.66 -30.32
N GLY A 152 25.98 -0.41 -30.06
CA GLY A 152 26.46 0.13 -28.79
C GLY A 152 25.76 1.41 -28.32
N ASN A 153 25.42 2.31 -29.26
CA ASN A 153 24.72 3.56 -28.93
C ASN A 153 23.26 3.32 -28.49
N ILE A 154 22.56 2.34 -29.07
CA ILE A 154 21.19 1.99 -28.66
C ILE A 154 21.21 1.38 -27.27
N ARG A 155 22.20 0.53 -26.98
CA ARG A 155 22.34 -0.12 -25.68
C ARG A 155 22.59 0.87 -24.55
N ALA A 156 23.45 1.88 -24.77
CA ALA A 156 23.70 2.92 -23.77
C ALA A 156 22.45 3.73 -23.45
N GLU A 157 21.64 4.08 -24.45
CA GLU A 157 20.39 4.82 -24.25
C GLU A 157 19.30 3.97 -23.56
N LEU A 158 19.25 2.66 -23.85
CA LEU A 158 18.36 1.72 -23.15
C LEU A 158 18.70 1.62 -21.66
N LEU A 159 19.97 1.64 -21.28
CA LEU A 159 20.38 1.65 -19.86
C LEU A 159 19.91 2.91 -19.13
N LYS A 160 20.02 4.08 -19.76
CA LYS A 160 19.50 5.33 -19.17
C LYS A 160 17.99 5.28 -18.97
N LEU A 161 17.28 4.66 -19.91
CA LEU A 161 15.84 4.47 -19.83
C LEU A 161 15.45 3.53 -18.68
N GLU A 162 16.21 2.45 -18.50
CA GLU A 162 16.07 1.50 -17.39
C GLU A 162 16.34 2.18 -16.04
N ASP A 163 17.48 2.88 -15.89
CA ASP A 163 17.82 3.65 -14.69
C ASP A 163 16.77 4.69 -14.32
N TRP A 164 16.19 5.35 -15.33
CA TRP A 164 15.10 6.29 -15.15
C TRP A 164 13.82 5.59 -14.68
N LEU A 165 13.44 4.47 -15.30
CA LEU A 165 12.26 3.71 -14.93
C LEU A 165 12.40 3.16 -13.50
N GLN A 166 13.61 2.76 -13.11
CA GLN A 166 13.94 2.31 -11.76
C GLN A 166 13.64 3.41 -10.73
N GLN A 167 14.07 4.65 -10.98
CA GLN A 167 13.77 5.79 -10.10
C GLN A 167 12.28 6.09 -9.99
N VAL A 168 11.53 5.94 -11.09
CA VAL A 168 10.06 6.08 -11.08
C VAL A 168 9.43 4.99 -10.22
N ALA A 169 9.84 3.73 -10.42
CA ALA A 169 9.34 2.58 -9.66
C ALA A 169 9.61 2.74 -8.16
N GLU A 170 10.83 3.11 -7.77
CA GLU A 170 11.20 3.33 -6.37
C GLU A 170 10.41 4.48 -5.72
N THR A 171 10.15 5.55 -6.48
CA THR A 171 9.35 6.67 -6.00
C THR A 171 7.91 6.25 -5.72
N LEU A 172 7.33 5.43 -6.59
CA LEU A 172 6.00 4.86 -6.40
C LEU A 172 5.97 3.87 -5.24
N ASN A 173 7.00 3.04 -5.09
CA ASN A 173 7.10 2.09 -3.99
C ASN A 173 7.16 2.80 -2.63
N ARG A 174 7.97 3.86 -2.53
CA ARG A 174 8.01 4.73 -1.33
C ARG A 174 6.66 5.39 -1.05
N TYR A 175 5.96 5.82 -2.09
CA TYR A 175 4.62 6.38 -1.94
C TYR A 175 3.64 5.35 -1.38
N LEU A 176 3.57 4.15 -1.98
CA LEU A 176 2.73 3.05 -1.50
C LEU A 176 3.02 2.70 -0.04
N TYR A 177 4.30 2.57 0.32
CA TYR A 177 4.67 2.27 1.70
C TYR A 177 4.23 3.38 2.66
N GLY A 178 4.42 4.64 2.28
CA GLY A 178 4.02 5.79 3.09
C GLY A 178 2.51 6.00 3.19
N THR A 179 1.69 5.53 2.25
CA THR A 179 0.22 5.53 2.40
C THR A 179 -0.22 4.45 3.37
N LEU A 180 0.34 3.24 3.24
CA LEU A 180 0.08 2.13 4.16
C LEU A 180 0.46 2.49 5.60
N GLU A 181 1.62 3.11 5.80
CA GLU A 181 2.09 3.55 7.12
C GLU A 181 1.12 4.55 7.77
N LYS A 182 0.72 5.59 7.02
CA LYS A 182 -0.24 6.58 7.52
C LYS A 182 -1.59 5.98 7.87
N GLN A 183 -2.06 5.04 7.06
CA GLN A 183 -3.33 4.39 7.31
C GLN A 183 -3.25 3.48 8.53
N TYR A 184 -2.14 2.75 8.70
CA TYR A 184 -1.87 1.97 9.91
C TYR A 184 -1.83 2.85 11.17
N GLU A 185 -1.10 3.97 11.13
CA GLU A 185 -1.03 4.93 12.23
C GLU A 185 -2.42 5.49 12.59
N TYR A 186 -3.22 5.83 11.58
CA TYR A 186 -4.59 6.32 11.80
C TYR A 186 -5.47 5.25 12.45
N LEU A 187 -5.52 4.04 11.88
CA LEU A 187 -6.39 2.97 12.35
C LEU A 187 -6.05 2.50 13.76
N THR A 188 -4.77 2.56 14.14
CA THR A 188 -4.28 2.23 15.49
C THR A 188 -4.25 3.43 16.44
N SER A 189 -4.65 4.63 15.99
CA SER A 189 -4.73 5.81 16.84
C SER A 189 -5.82 5.69 17.90
N ASP A 190 -5.65 6.41 19.03
CA ASP A 190 -6.65 6.44 20.10
C ASP A 190 -8.03 6.92 19.61
N THR A 191 -8.05 7.80 18.59
CA THR A 191 -9.30 8.33 18.03
C THR A 191 -10.04 7.23 17.27
N ALA A 192 -9.39 6.58 16.30
CA ALA A 192 -10.02 5.54 15.49
C ALA A 192 -10.39 4.30 16.33
N VAL A 193 -9.53 3.90 17.27
CA VAL A 193 -9.84 2.79 18.18
C VAL A 193 -11.01 3.15 19.09
N GLY A 194 -11.01 4.36 19.65
CA GLY A 194 -12.08 4.86 20.52
C GLY A 194 -13.43 4.95 19.81
N GLU A 195 -13.46 5.34 18.53
CA GLU A 195 -14.67 5.32 17.70
C GLU A 195 -15.21 3.89 17.51
N SER A 196 -14.34 2.93 17.21
CA SER A 196 -14.73 1.52 17.01
C SER A 196 -15.26 0.87 18.28
N ILE A 197 -14.57 1.04 19.42
CA ILE A 197 -14.98 0.46 20.71
C ILE A 197 -16.01 1.31 21.47
N GLY A 198 -16.38 2.46 20.93
CA GLY A 198 -17.42 3.33 21.47
C GLY A 198 -18.85 2.84 21.16
N SER A 199 -18.98 1.82 20.30
CA SER A 199 -20.28 1.23 19.95
C SER A 199 -20.89 0.45 21.13
N ASP A 200 -22.20 0.23 21.07
CA ASP A 200 -22.95 -0.51 22.09
C ASP A 200 -22.57 -2.00 22.18
N GLU A 201 -21.77 -2.50 21.23
CA GLU A 201 -21.28 -3.87 21.19
C GLU A 201 -20.12 -4.12 22.17
N TYR A 202 -19.41 -3.07 22.56
CA TYR A 202 -18.28 -3.17 23.50
C TYR A 202 -18.69 -2.68 24.88
N LEU A 203 -18.63 -3.60 25.85
CA LEU A 203 -18.87 -3.31 27.25
C LEU A 203 -17.63 -3.58 28.08
N PHE A 204 -17.45 -2.77 29.12
CA PHE A 204 -16.26 -2.77 29.95
C PHE A 204 -16.63 -2.85 31.44
N THR A 205 -15.72 -3.42 32.23
CA THR A 205 -15.74 -3.24 33.69
C THR A 205 -15.34 -1.81 34.05
N ALA A 206 -15.62 -1.37 35.28
CA ALA A 206 -15.26 -0.03 35.75
C ALA A 206 -13.76 0.29 35.61
N ASP A 207 -12.90 -0.72 35.65
CA ASP A 207 -11.45 -0.61 35.52
C ASP A 207 -10.94 -0.86 34.09
N GLY A 208 -11.83 -0.84 33.09
CA GLY A 208 -11.48 -0.83 31.66
C GLY A 208 -11.18 -2.20 31.04
N HIS A 209 -11.52 -3.31 31.70
CA HIS A 209 -11.38 -4.64 31.08
C HIS A 209 -12.58 -4.96 30.17
N PRO A 210 -12.35 -5.64 29.03
CA PRO A 210 -13.43 -6.14 28.19
C PRO A 210 -14.37 -7.08 28.93
N ALA A 211 -15.68 -6.90 28.74
CA ALA A 211 -16.72 -7.71 29.37
C ALA A 211 -17.40 -8.73 28.43
N GLY A 212 -16.96 -8.86 27.17
CA GLY A 212 -17.58 -9.77 26.20
C GLY A 212 -17.69 -11.22 26.69
N HIS A 213 -16.64 -11.74 27.33
CA HIS A 213 -16.67 -13.10 27.91
C HIS A 213 -17.64 -13.23 29.10
N LEU A 214 -17.85 -12.15 29.87
CA LEU A 214 -18.78 -12.15 31.00
C LEU A 214 -20.23 -12.22 30.51
N LEU A 215 -20.54 -11.57 29.39
CA LEU A 215 -21.87 -11.67 28.75
C LEU A 215 -22.15 -13.09 28.29
N ALA A 216 -21.19 -13.75 27.63
CA ALA A 216 -21.33 -15.13 27.17
C ALA A 216 -21.63 -16.10 28.34
N LEU A 217 -20.90 -15.97 29.45
CA LEU A 217 -21.12 -16.77 30.66
C LEU A 217 -22.51 -16.56 31.28
N SER A 218 -23.08 -15.37 31.17
CA SER A 218 -24.42 -15.07 31.68
C SER A 218 -25.54 -15.66 30.81
N GLN A 219 -25.33 -15.74 29.49
CA GLN A 219 -26.30 -16.28 28.53
C GLN A 219 -26.35 -17.81 28.61
N ASP A 220 -25.20 -18.49 28.74
CA ASP A 220 -25.16 -19.96 28.86
C ASP A 220 -25.88 -20.49 30.11
N GLN A 221 -25.88 -19.74 31.21
CA GLN A 221 -26.61 -20.14 32.43
C GLN A 221 -28.13 -19.97 32.33
N SER A 222 -28.64 -19.26 31.32
CA SER A 222 -30.07 -19.10 31.09
C SER A 222 -30.71 -20.32 30.41
N HIS A 223 -29.91 -21.16 29.72
CA HIS A 223 -30.36 -22.41 29.09
C HIS A 223 -30.33 -23.64 30.02
N LEU A 224 -29.84 -23.48 31.25
CA LEU A 224 -29.78 -24.54 32.28
C LEU A 224 -30.92 -24.47 33.32
N LYS A 225 -31.96 -23.66 33.08
CA LYS A 225 -33.14 -23.57 33.97
C LYS A 225 -34.39 -24.21 33.38
#